data_AF-A0A358KHD5-F1
#
_entry.id   AF-A0A358KHD5-F1
#
_cell.length_a   1.000
_cell.length_b   1.000
_cell.length_c   1.000
_cell.angle_alpha   90.00
_cell.angle_beta   90.00
_cell.angle_gamma   90.00
#
_symmetry.space_group_name_H-M   'P 1'
#
loop_
_entity.id
_entity.type
_entity.pdbx_description
1 polymer ?
#
loop_
_entity_poly.entity_id
_entity_poly.type
_entity_poly.pdbx_seq_one_letter_code
_entity_poly.pdbx_strand_id
1 'polypeptide(L)'
;MKSKPMNRRTMLKGLGGISVGLPLLEEMAFSAASTAAKDVPVRAFNVFFGLGIPAPLQKEGYEGVLEPLKPLRDKLLIMRNVDQVRCDVSGINAHFDGATGSFTAMPAGGEAKAGGPSIDQVVRQAHHPDGLPPGMVPT
;
A
#
# COMPACT_ATOMS: atom_id res chain seq x y z
N MET A 1 -11.47 67.35 9.23
CA MET A 1 -10.41 66.32 9.32
C MET A 1 -9.67 66.26 7.98
N LYS A 2 -8.39 66.63 7.91
CA LYS A 2 -7.62 66.52 6.66
C LYS A 2 -7.21 65.06 6.46
N SER A 3 -7.60 64.44 5.34
CA SER A 3 -7.09 63.11 4.99
C SER A 3 -5.61 63.24 4.61
N LYS A 4 -4.76 62.37 5.16
CA LYS A 4 -3.37 62.27 4.71
C LYS A 4 -3.35 61.38 3.48
N PRO A 5 -2.90 61.88 2.31
CA PRO A 5 -2.79 61.04 1.12
C PRO A 5 -1.72 59.97 1.37
N MET A 6 -2.09 58.70 1.27
CA MET A 6 -1.13 57.61 1.29
C MET A 6 -0.28 57.64 0.02
N ASN A 7 1.03 57.44 0.18
CA ASN A 7 1.92 57.34 -0.95
C ASN A 7 1.56 56.09 -1.77
N ARG A 8 1.23 56.30 -3.06
CA ARG A 8 0.86 55.22 -4.00
C ARG A 8 1.91 54.11 -4.06
N ARG A 9 3.20 54.45 -3.93
CA ARG A 9 4.29 53.47 -3.88
C ARG A 9 4.19 52.58 -2.64
N THR A 10 3.83 53.15 -1.49
CA THR A 10 3.63 52.40 -0.25
C THR A 10 2.45 51.45 -0.37
N MET A 11 1.34 51.92 -0.95
CA MET A 11 0.15 51.08 -1.20
C MET A 11 0.46 49.92 -2.15
N LEU A 12 1.13 50.18 -3.28
CA LEU A 12 1.46 49.14 -4.26
C LEU A 12 2.48 48.12 -3.73
N LYS A 13 3.46 48.54 -2.94
CA LYS A 13 4.39 47.62 -2.27
C LYS A 13 3.69 46.72 -1.25
N GLY A 14 2.74 47.26 -0.49
CA GLY A 14 1.92 46.48 0.44
C GLY A 14 1.05 45.45 -0.28
N LEU A 15 0.35 45.88 -1.34
CA LEU A 15 -0.52 44.99 -2.11
C LEU A 15 0.26 43.87 -2.81
N GLY A 16 1.39 44.21 -3.46
CA GLY A 16 2.26 43.23 -4.12
C GLY A 16 2.92 42.26 -3.14
N GLY A 17 3.31 42.73 -1.96
CA GLY A 17 3.86 41.88 -0.90
C GLY A 17 2.84 40.88 -0.36
N ILE A 18 1.59 41.31 -0.13
CA ILE A 18 0.51 40.44 0.34
C ILE A 18 0.10 39.45 -0.75
N SER A 19 -0.08 39.90 -2.00
CA SER A 19 -0.52 39.01 -3.08
C SER A 19 0.49 37.91 -3.43
N VAL A 20 1.78 38.15 -3.19
CA VAL A 20 2.85 37.16 -3.45
C VAL A 20 3.16 36.35 -2.19
N GLY A 21 3.20 36.99 -1.02
CA GLY A 21 3.57 36.36 0.24
C GLY A 21 2.49 35.49 0.83
N LEU A 22 1.21 35.85 0.69
CA LEU A 22 0.10 35.13 1.30
C LEU A 22 -0.09 33.70 0.73
N PRO A 23 -0.04 33.48 -0.60
CA PRO A 23 -0.09 32.12 -1.15
C PRO A 23 1.08 31.24 -0.68
N LEU A 24 2.27 31.82 -0.55
CA LEU A 24 3.44 31.09 -0.04
C LEU A 24 3.32 30.78 1.46
N LEU A 25 2.69 31.66 2.24
CA LEU A 25 2.43 31.45 3.66
C LEU A 25 1.41 30.33 3.89
N GLU A 26 0.40 30.21 3.02
CA GLU A 26 -0.56 29.10 3.03
C GLU A 26 0.14 27.75 2.79
N GLU A 27 1.07 27.67 1.83
CA GLU A 27 1.87 26.46 1.57
C GLU A 27 2.75 26.07 2.78
N MET A 28 3.26 27.06 3.53
CA MET A 28 4.05 26.79 4.74
C MET A 28 3.19 26.36 5.94
N ALA A 29 1.92 26.79 6.01
CA ALA A 29 1.00 26.42 7.08
C ALA A 29 0.64 24.92 7.07
N PHE A 30 0.61 24.28 5.90
CA PHE A 30 0.37 22.84 5.78
C PHE A 30 1.55 21.98 6.25
N SER A 31 2.80 22.48 6.14
CA SER A 31 3.97 21.78 6.71
C SER A 31 4.04 21.88 8.24
N ALA A 32 3.44 22.93 8.82
CA ALA A 32 3.41 23.17 10.27
C ALA A 32 2.22 22.50 10.98
N ALA A 33 1.26 21.94 10.24
CA ALA A 33 0.34 20.96 10.78
C ALA A 33 1.17 19.72 11.15
N SER A 34 1.72 19.74 12.38
CA SER A 34 2.32 18.57 12.98
C SER A 34 1.35 17.42 12.72
N THR A 35 1.79 16.45 11.95
CA THR A 35 1.18 15.14 12.00
C THR A 35 1.38 14.71 13.44
N ALA A 36 0.37 14.98 14.29
CA ALA A 36 0.23 14.30 15.56
C ALA A 36 0.55 12.85 15.22
N ALA A 37 1.54 12.27 15.88
CA ALA A 37 2.10 10.97 15.53
C ALA A 37 0.96 9.95 15.58
N LYS A 38 0.24 9.85 14.46
CA LYS A 38 -0.73 8.81 14.22
C LYS A 38 0.12 7.57 14.16
N ASP A 39 -0.32 6.55 14.89
CA ASP A 39 0.29 5.24 14.81
C ASP A 39 0.61 4.92 13.35
N VAL A 40 1.82 4.41 13.10
CA VAL A 40 2.25 4.07 11.74
C VAL A 40 1.16 3.17 11.16
N PRO A 41 0.54 3.54 10.03
CA PRO A 41 -0.57 2.78 9.49
C PRO A 41 -0.08 1.35 9.22
N VAL A 42 -0.84 0.38 9.71
CA VAL A 42 -0.58 -1.03 9.43
C VAL A 42 -0.81 -1.22 7.93
N ARG A 43 0.25 -1.59 7.20
CA ARG A 43 0.22 -1.83 5.76
C ARG A 43 0.47 -3.31 5.51
N ALA A 44 -0.44 -3.93 4.78
CA ALA A 44 -0.23 -5.24 4.18
C ALA A 44 0.02 -5.04 2.69
N PHE A 45 0.97 -5.78 2.15
CA PHE A 45 1.14 -5.92 0.71
C PHE A 45 1.48 -7.38 0.43
N ASN A 46 0.94 -7.90 -0.67
CA ASN A 46 1.07 -9.29 -1.05
C ASN A 46 1.78 -9.36 -2.41
N VAL A 47 2.77 -10.24 -2.51
CA VAL A 47 3.55 -10.44 -3.74
C VAL A 47 3.55 -11.92 -4.07
N PHE A 48 3.32 -12.24 -5.33
CA PHE A 48 3.37 -13.61 -5.85
C PHE A 48 4.43 -13.72 -6.93
N PHE A 49 5.26 -14.76 -6.81
CA PHE A 49 6.27 -15.12 -7.78
C PHE A 49 5.81 -16.39 -8.49
N GLY A 50 5.43 -16.27 -9.76
CA GLY A 50 5.00 -17.41 -10.56
C GLY A 50 6.04 -18.53 -10.60
N LEU A 51 5.59 -19.78 -10.52
CA LEU A 51 6.40 -21.02 -10.41
C LEU A 51 7.22 -21.15 -9.11
N GLY A 52 7.44 -20.06 -8.38
CA GLY A 52 8.10 -20.07 -7.08
C GLY A 52 9.52 -20.62 -7.11
N ILE A 53 9.90 -21.30 -6.03
CA ILE A 53 11.23 -21.91 -5.85
C ILE A 53 11.10 -23.42 -6.08
N PRO A 54 11.94 -24.05 -6.93
CA PRO A 54 11.94 -25.50 -7.12
C PRO A 54 12.02 -26.27 -5.80
N ALA A 55 11.23 -27.33 -5.67
CA ALA A 55 11.08 -28.10 -4.42
C ALA A 55 12.41 -28.56 -3.77
N PRO A 56 13.46 -28.98 -4.53
CA PRO A 56 14.75 -29.32 -3.92
C PRO A 56 15.41 -28.13 -3.20
N LEU A 57 15.36 -26.94 -3.80
CA LEU A 57 16.00 -25.73 -3.27
C LEU A 57 15.28 -25.18 -2.03
N GLN A 58 13.98 -25.46 -1.88
CA GLN A 58 13.24 -25.06 -0.68
C GLN A 58 13.81 -25.69 0.61
N LYS A 59 14.50 -26.83 0.50
CA LYS A 59 15.09 -27.54 1.66
C LYS A 59 16.37 -26.91 2.19
N GLU A 60 17.00 -26.02 1.42
CA GLU A 60 18.27 -25.35 1.78
C GLU A 60 18.08 -24.27 2.88
N GLY A 61 16.83 -24.00 3.28
CA GLY A 61 16.55 -23.04 4.33
C GLY A 61 16.82 -21.62 3.84
N TYR A 62 17.74 -20.91 4.51
CA TYR A 62 18.26 -19.61 4.07
C TYR A 62 19.57 -19.75 3.29
N GLU A 63 20.12 -20.95 3.17
CA GLU A 63 21.25 -21.19 2.27
C GLU A 63 20.67 -21.25 0.84
N GLY A 64 21.37 -20.67 -0.15
CA GLY A 64 20.87 -20.61 -1.53
C GLY A 64 19.98 -19.40 -1.82
N VAL A 65 18.85 -19.62 -2.51
CA VAL A 65 18.04 -18.53 -3.11
C VAL A 65 17.43 -17.55 -2.09
N LEU A 66 17.28 -17.97 -0.84
CA LEU A 66 16.78 -17.12 0.25
C LEU A 66 17.90 -16.45 1.06
N GLU A 67 19.17 -16.63 0.71
CA GLU A 67 20.30 -16.05 1.43
C GLU A 67 20.19 -14.53 1.64
N PRO A 68 19.77 -13.71 0.65
CA PRO A 68 19.66 -12.27 0.84
C PRO A 68 18.67 -11.87 1.96
N LEU A 69 17.76 -12.78 2.35
CA LEU A 69 16.77 -12.55 3.40
C LEU A 69 17.25 -12.94 4.81
N LYS A 70 18.45 -13.52 4.95
CA LYS A 70 19.04 -13.87 6.28
C LYS A 70 18.96 -12.72 7.31
N PRO A 71 19.24 -11.44 6.96
CA PRO A 71 19.15 -10.34 7.93
C PRO A 71 17.73 -10.08 8.46
N LEU A 72 16.71 -10.60 7.79
CA LEU A 72 15.30 -10.45 8.15
C LEU A 72 14.70 -11.74 8.73
N ARG A 73 15.50 -12.78 8.95
CA ARG A 73 15.02 -14.12 9.37
C ARG A 73 14.03 -14.08 10.53
N ASP A 74 14.34 -13.34 11.59
CA ASP A 74 13.49 -13.29 12.79
C ASP A 74 12.19 -12.47 12.60
N LYS A 75 12.04 -11.82 11.44
CA LYS A 75 10.86 -11.06 11.03
C LYS A 75 10.05 -11.78 9.93
N LEU A 76 10.50 -12.94 9.46
CA LEU A 76 9.89 -13.65 8.36
C LEU A 76 9.25 -14.95 8.85
N LEU A 77 7.98 -15.14 8.48
CA LEU A 77 7.30 -16.43 8.57
C LEU A 77 7.32 -17.08 7.17
N ILE A 78 8.11 -18.13 7.00
CA ILE A 78 8.12 -18.91 5.75
C ILE A 78 7.27 -20.16 5.94
N MET A 79 6.05 -20.12 5.41
CA MET A 79 5.18 -21.29 5.37
C MET A 79 5.60 -22.21 4.22
N ARG A 80 5.73 -23.51 4.50
CA ARG A 80 6.15 -24.54 3.55
C ARG A 80 5.19 -25.72 3.63
N ASN A 81 5.13 -26.52 2.57
CA ASN A 81 4.22 -27.68 2.49
C ASN A 81 2.76 -27.28 2.77
N VAL A 82 2.36 -26.08 2.32
CA VAL A 82 0.96 -25.65 2.37
C VAL A 82 0.27 -26.28 1.19
N ASP A 83 -0.60 -27.23 1.48
CA ASP A 83 -1.31 -27.97 0.46
C ASP A 83 -2.50 -27.13 -0.07
N GLN A 84 -2.42 -26.70 -1.33
CA GLN A 84 -3.46 -25.91 -1.98
C GLN A 84 -4.40 -26.78 -2.83
N VAL A 85 -4.75 -27.99 -2.36
CA VAL A 85 -5.56 -29.00 -3.08
C VAL A 85 -6.81 -28.43 -3.78
N ARG A 86 -7.49 -27.47 -3.15
CA ARG A 86 -8.71 -26.85 -3.71
C ARG A 86 -8.45 -26.00 -4.96
N CYS A 87 -7.19 -25.62 -5.18
CA CYS A 87 -6.69 -24.80 -6.26
C CYS A 87 -5.59 -25.56 -7.02
N ASP A 88 -5.72 -26.88 -7.13
CA ASP A 88 -4.91 -27.73 -8.00
C ASP A 88 -5.82 -28.28 -9.10
N VAL A 89 -6.10 -27.43 -10.10
CA VAL A 89 -7.06 -27.69 -11.16
C VAL A 89 -6.32 -28.15 -12.41
N SER A 90 -6.62 -29.38 -12.83
CA SER A 90 -6.01 -29.97 -14.02
C SER A 90 -6.31 -29.15 -15.29
N GLY A 91 -5.30 -29.00 -16.15
CA GLY A 91 -5.42 -28.29 -17.43
C GLY A 91 -5.27 -26.77 -17.35
N ILE A 92 -4.99 -26.23 -16.17
CA ILE A 92 -4.81 -24.80 -15.93
C ILE A 92 -3.31 -24.44 -15.79
N ASN A 93 -2.95 -23.23 -16.20
CA ASN A 93 -1.60 -22.71 -16.06
C ASN A 93 -1.20 -22.54 -14.58
N ALA A 94 -0.04 -23.09 -14.17
CA ALA A 94 0.43 -23.08 -12.78
C ALA A 94 0.67 -21.67 -12.20
N HIS A 95 0.96 -20.66 -13.03
CA HIS A 95 1.02 -19.27 -12.57
C HIS A 95 -0.35 -18.78 -12.11
N PHE A 96 -1.39 -19.12 -12.87
CA PHE A 96 -2.73 -18.65 -12.65
C PHE A 96 -3.39 -19.37 -11.47
N ASP A 97 -3.26 -20.70 -11.42
CA ASP A 97 -3.80 -21.50 -10.32
C ASP A 97 -3.11 -21.18 -9.00
N GLY A 98 -1.78 -21.11 -9.02
CA GLY A 98 -0.96 -20.76 -7.85
C GLY A 98 -1.23 -19.34 -7.34
N ALA A 99 -1.40 -18.35 -8.22
CA ALA A 99 -1.73 -16.98 -7.80
C ALA A 99 -3.14 -16.91 -7.19
N THR A 100 -4.10 -17.57 -7.82
CA THR A 100 -5.50 -17.53 -7.38
C THR A 100 -5.67 -18.24 -6.04
N GLY A 101 -5.07 -19.42 -5.88
CA GLY A 101 -5.06 -20.13 -4.60
C GLY A 101 -4.33 -19.36 -3.49
N SER A 102 -3.16 -18.79 -3.79
CA SER A 102 -2.36 -18.05 -2.80
C SER A 102 -3.04 -16.79 -2.26
N PHE A 103 -3.84 -16.11 -3.10
CA PHE A 103 -4.48 -14.85 -2.69
C PHE A 103 -5.95 -14.99 -2.31
N THR A 104 -6.66 -16.01 -2.77
CA THR A 104 -8.12 -16.13 -2.53
C THR A 104 -8.51 -17.40 -1.78
N ALA A 105 -7.61 -18.37 -1.65
CA ALA A 105 -7.90 -19.72 -1.12
C ALA A 105 -9.08 -20.43 -1.82
N MET A 106 -9.40 -20.01 -3.05
CA MET A 106 -10.48 -20.53 -3.89
C MET A 106 -9.92 -20.85 -5.28
N PRO A 107 -10.44 -21.88 -5.97
CA PRO A 107 -10.07 -22.16 -7.35
C PRO A 107 -10.49 -21.00 -8.26
N ALA A 108 -9.78 -20.82 -9.36
CA ALA A 108 -10.14 -19.81 -10.34
C ALA A 108 -11.53 -20.01 -10.97
N GLY A 109 -12.20 -18.90 -11.26
CA GLY A 109 -13.55 -18.86 -11.85
C GLY A 109 -13.55 -18.85 -13.39
N GLY A 110 -12.63 -19.57 -14.04
CA GLY A 110 -12.37 -19.52 -15.49
C GLY A 110 -10.93 -19.12 -15.81
N GLU A 111 -10.64 -18.71 -17.04
CA GLU A 111 -9.25 -18.49 -17.52
C GLU A 111 -8.51 -17.32 -16.86
N ALA A 112 -9.20 -16.23 -16.53
CA ALA A 112 -8.58 -14.99 -16.03
C ALA A 112 -9.42 -14.31 -14.94
N LYS A 113 -10.10 -15.11 -14.11
CA LYS A 113 -11.00 -14.60 -13.07
C LYS A 113 -10.69 -15.22 -11.72
N ALA A 114 -10.51 -14.37 -10.71
CA ALA A 114 -10.35 -14.79 -9.33
C ALA A 114 -11.57 -15.59 -8.84
N GLY A 115 -11.32 -16.62 -8.03
CA GLY A 115 -12.36 -17.47 -7.44
C GLY A 115 -13.14 -16.82 -6.31
N GLY A 116 -12.55 -15.83 -5.65
CA GLY A 116 -13.10 -15.20 -4.47
C GLY A 116 -12.41 -13.87 -4.14
N PRO A 117 -12.73 -13.28 -2.98
CA PRO A 117 -12.07 -12.06 -2.53
C PRO A 117 -10.58 -12.31 -2.28
N SER A 118 -9.74 -11.31 -2.57
CA SER A 118 -8.32 -11.40 -2.24
C SER A 118 -8.09 -11.27 -0.74
N ILE A 119 -6.96 -11.78 -0.25
CA ILE A 119 -6.54 -11.65 1.14
C ILE A 119 -6.51 -10.17 1.58
N ASP A 120 -6.12 -9.24 0.72
CA ASP A 120 -6.17 -7.81 1.02
C ASP A 120 -7.61 -7.31 1.26
N GLN A 121 -8.57 -7.79 0.47
CA GLN A 121 -9.99 -7.46 0.64
C GLN A 121 -10.53 -8.02 1.95
N VAL A 122 -10.15 -9.25 2.32
CA VAL A 122 -10.55 -9.91 3.57
C VAL A 122 -9.91 -9.22 4.78
N VAL A 123 -8.61 -8.91 4.74
CA VAL A 123 -7.90 -8.15 5.78
C VAL A 123 -8.52 -6.78 5.96
N ARG A 124 -8.82 -6.07 4.86
CA ARG A 124 -9.51 -4.78 4.91
C ARG A 124 -10.86 -4.91 5.59
N GLN A 125 -11.69 -5.88 5.19
CA GLN A 125 -13.01 -6.08 5.79
C GLN A 125 -12.91 -6.42 7.29
N ALA A 126 -11.91 -7.20 7.70
CA ALA A 126 -11.72 -7.57 9.11
C ALA A 126 -11.34 -6.36 9.99
N HIS A 127 -10.52 -5.43 9.49
CA HIS A 127 -10.10 -4.24 10.24
C HIS A 127 -11.02 -3.03 10.08
N HIS A 128 -11.80 -2.99 9.00
CA HIS A 128 -12.72 -1.89 8.67
C HIS A 128 -14.09 -2.45 8.23
N PRO A 129 -14.85 -3.07 9.15
CA PRO A 129 -16.15 -3.68 8.82
C PRO A 129 -17.18 -2.65 8.35
N ASP A 130 -17.05 -1.40 8.79
CA ASP A 130 -17.97 -0.30 8.45
C ASP A 130 -17.56 0.47 7.18
N GLY A 131 -16.50 0.05 6.47
CA GLY A 131 -16.11 0.65 5.18
C GLY A 131 -14.62 0.91 5.03
N LEU A 132 -14.26 2.11 4.59
CA LEU A 132 -12.86 2.49 4.35
C LEU A 132 -12.24 3.17 5.58
N PRO A 133 -10.94 3.00 5.84
CA PRO A 133 -10.26 3.76 6.88
C PRO A 133 -10.36 5.27 6.62
N PRO A 134 -10.38 6.11 7.67
CA PRO A 134 -10.46 7.56 7.54
C PRO A 134 -9.38 8.12 6.60
N GLY A 135 -9.79 8.93 5.63
CA GLY A 135 -8.89 9.60 4.68
C GLY A 135 -8.58 8.82 3.40
N MET A 136 -9.11 7.60 3.22
CA MET A 136 -9.07 6.92 1.92
C MET A 136 -10.16 7.44 0.98
N VAL A 137 -9.80 7.59 -0.30
CA VAL A 137 -10.74 7.90 -1.38
C VAL A 137 -11.45 6.60 -1.80
N PRO A 138 -12.78 6.60 -1.99
CA PRO A 138 -13.48 5.45 -2.55
C PRO A 138 -12.92 5.11 -3.93
N THR A 139 -12.54 3.85 -4.12
CA THR A 139 -12.13 3.27 -5.42
C THR A 139 -13.31 2.60 -6.10
#